data_AF-A0A6A5VCE5-F1
#
_entry.id   AF-A0A6A5VCE5-F1
#
_cell.length_a   1.000
_cell.length_b   1.000
_cell.length_c   1.000
_cell.angle_alpha   90.00
_cell.angle_beta   90.00
_cell.angle_gamma   90.00
#
_symmetry.space_group_name_H-M   'P 1'
#
loop_
_entity.id
_entity.type
_entity.pdbx_description
1 polymer ?
#
loop_
_entity_poly.entity_id
_entity_poly.type
_entity_poly.pdbx_seq_one_letter_code
_entity_poly.pdbx_strand_id
1 'polypeptide(L)'
;KYVWRTDRRSPSQLKFSRGFQTKSTSNGMLEDLSLWRHCKGAPDGSSMDNDGFVSTTWSYAVAQGWVGKFHQGNAFIYKIATDESLIDVQATLKVYNPYPEEKEFAGIQEIHWDQVQGWHKWVNGVELAYEYNLDFDQAEFGGHPHGGSQFPLAGFPRNHPAWSQLPWSRYAMC
;
A
#
# COMPACT_ATOMS: atom_id res chain seq x y z
N LYS A 1 -7.51 13.02 -1.62
CA LYS A 1 -8.40 11.87 -1.33
C LYS A 1 -7.70 11.01 -0.26
N TYR A 2 -8.24 9.88 0.20
CA TYR A 2 -7.58 9.08 1.26
C TYR A 2 -7.61 7.59 0.97
N VAL A 3 -6.56 6.90 1.40
CA VAL A 3 -6.45 5.45 1.52
C VAL A 3 -6.27 5.06 2.99
N TRP A 4 -6.38 3.77 3.27
CA TRP A 4 -6.36 3.20 4.60
C TRP A 4 -5.33 2.09 4.68
N ARG A 5 -4.59 2.03 5.79
CA ARG A 5 -3.64 0.95 6.05
C ARG A 5 -3.79 0.42 7.45
N THR A 6 -3.91 -0.89 7.57
CA THR A 6 -3.87 -1.57 8.86
C THR A 6 -2.44 -1.96 9.19
N ASP A 7 -1.95 -1.59 10.38
CA ASP A 7 -0.58 -1.87 10.80
C ASP A 7 -0.51 -2.07 12.33
N ARG A 8 0.48 -2.85 12.81
CA ARG A 8 0.68 -3.05 14.26
C ARG A 8 1.56 -1.99 14.89
N ARG A 9 2.36 -1.27 14.09
CA ARG A 9 3.22 -0.20 14.59
C ARG A 9 2.38 0.94 15.12
N SER A 10 2.77 1.50 16.25
CA SER A 10 2.13 2.66 16.86
C SER A 10 2.47 3.96 16.10
N PRO A 11 1.69 5.03 16.32
CA PRO A 11 1.97 6.35 15.78
C PRO A 11 3.40 6.84 16.10
N SER A 12 3.85 6.62 17.33
CA SER A 12 5.21 6.98 17.76
C SER A 12 6.30 6.21 17.01
N GLN A 13 6.08 4.92 16.73
CA GLN A 13 7.02 4.11 15.95
C GLN A 13 7.07 4.60 14.49
N LEU A 14 5.91 4.89 13.88
CA LEU A 14 5.86 5.39 12.52
C LEU A 14 6.47 6.80 12.40
N LYS A 15 6.20 7.69 13.35
CA LYS A 15 6.85 9.01 13.40
C LYS A 15 8.37 8.88 13.48
N PHE A 16 8.87 7.97 14.31
CA PHE A 16 10.31 7.69 14.41
C PHE A 16 10.90 7.15 13.10
N SER A 17 10.16 6.29 12.37
CA SER A 17 10.57 5.79 11.05
C SER A 17 10.21 6.71 9.88
N ARG A 18 9.81 7.97 10.16
CA ARG A 18 9.38 8.96 9.16
C ARG A 18 8.20 8.53 8.29
N GLY A 19 7.40 7.58 8.75
CA GLY A 19 6.24 7.03 8.06
C GLY A 19 6.35 5.53 7.85
N PHE A 20 5.67 5.03 6.81
CA PHE A 20 5.70 3.63 6.42
C PHE A 20 6.83 3.38 5.43
N GLN A 21 7.81 2.63 5.88
CA GLN A 21 8.90 2.15 5.05
C GLN A 21 8.51 0.82 4.36
N THR A 22 9.02 0.61 3.15
CA THR A 22 8.99 -0.68 2.47
C THR A 22 9.75 -1.77 3.25
N LYS A 23 9.44 -3.03 2.95
CA LYS A 23 10.15 -4.15 3.57
C LYS A 23 11.59 -4.21 3.05
N SER A 24 11.83 -3.89 1.78
CA SER A 24 13.18 -3.69 1.22
C SER A 24 14.01 -2.70 2.03
N THR A 25 13.48 -1.49 2.27
CA THR A 25 14.18 -0.44 3.01
C THR A 25 14.47 -0.87 4.44
N SER A 26 13.48 -1.49 5.10
CA SER A 26 13.65 -2.02 6.46
C SER A 26 14.73 -3.10 6.55
N ASN A 27 14.89 -3.90 5.50
CA ASN A 27 15.87 -4.98 5.41
C ASN A 27 17.22 -4.56 4.78
N GLY A 28 17.35 -3.33 4.29
CA GLY A 28 18.54 -2.87 3.57
C GLY A 28 18.77 -3.58 2.23
N MET A 29 17.68 -3.98 1.54
CA MET A 29 17.73 -4.69 0.27
C MET A 29 17.42 -3.78 -0.91
N LEU A 30 17.94 -4.12 -2.09
CA LEU A 30 17.54 -3.47 -3.34
C LEU A 30 16.05 -3.75 -3.60
N GLU A 31 15.29 -2.68 -3.86
CA GLU A 31 13.84 -2.77 -4.01
C GLU A 31 13.41 -3.55 -5.24
N ASP A 32 12.39 -4.39 -5.05
CA ASP A 32 11.62 -5.00 -6.11
C ASP A 32 10.39 -4.15 -6.42
N LEU A 33 10.38 -3.53 -7.59
CA LEU A 33 9.28 -2.68 -8.07
C LEU A 33 8.29 -3.41 -8.99
N SER A 34 8.21 -4.74 -8.90
CA SER A 34 7.16 -5.53 -9.56
C SER A 34 5.88 -5.54 -8.73
N LEU A 35 4.86 -4.83 -9.22
CA LEU A 35 3.56 -4.82 -8.58
C LEU A 35 2.88 -6.20 -8.58
N TRP A 36 3.10 -7.01 -9.63
CA TRP A 36 2.68 -8.41 -9.65
C TRP A 36 3.29 -9.21 -8.50
N ARG A 37 4.60 -9.07 -8.25
CA ARG A 37 5.26 -9.82 -7.17
C ARG A 37 4.89 -9.28 -5.79
N HIS A 38 4.70 -7.97 -5.65
CA HIS A 38 4.12 -7.34 -4.45
C HIS A 38 2.81 -8.02 -4.06
N CYS A 39 1.82 -8.06 -4.97
CA CYS A 39 0.52 -8.64 -4.67
C CYS A 39 0.60 -10.16 -4.43
N LYS A 40 1.48 -10.89 -5.14
CA LYS A 40 1.61 -12.34 -4.95
C LYS A 40 2.29 -12.72 -3.63
N GLY A 41 3.14 -11.86 -3.10
CA GLY A 41 3.93 -12.12 -1.90
C GLY A 41 4.96 -13.23 -2.08
N ALA A 42 5.60 -13.60 -0.97
CA ALA A 42 6.50 -14.73 -0.84
C ALA A 42 5.71 -16.06 -0.74
N PRO A 43 6.36 -17.22 -0.99
CA PRO A 43 5.69 -18.53 -0.95
C PRO A 43 5.05 -18.90 0.39
N ASP A 44 5.49 -18.29 1.49
CA ASP A 44 4.95 -18.49 2.84
C ASP A 44 3.70 -17.63 3.14
N GLY A 45 3.24 -16.85 2.16
CA GLY A 45 2.09 -15.96 2.29
C GLY A 45 2.42 -14.60 2.92
N SER A 46 3.68 -14.31 3.23
CA SER A 46 4.14 -12.99 3.66
C SER A 46 4.46 -12.08 2.46
N SER A 47 4.73 -10.79 2.70
CA SER A 47 5.31 -9.93 1.67
C SER A 47 6.78 -10.30 1.42
N MET A 48 7.29 -10.08 0.20
CA MET A 48 8.69 -10.37 -0.12
C MET A 48 9.65 -9.53 0.73
N ASP A 49 10.83 -10.06 1.07
CA ASP A 49 11.80 -9.33 1.90
C ASP A 49 12.35 -8.07 1.24
N ASN A 50 12.37 -8.03 -0.09
CA ASN A 50 12.76 -6.88 -0.88
C ASN A 50 11.57 -6.17 -1.53
N ASP A 51 10.35 -6.35 -1.01
CA ASP A 51 9.16 -5.68 -1.52
C ASP A 51 9.29 -4.15 -1.43
N GLY A 52 9.24 -3.49 -2.59
CA GLY A 52 9.40 -2.04 -2.77
C GLY A 52 8.09 -1.25 -2.71
N PHE A 53 6.99 -1.87 -2.25
CA PHE A 53 5.73 -1.16 -2.04
C PHE A 53 5.19 -1.28 -0.60
N VAL A 54 4.41 -0.28 -0.21
CA VAL A 54 3.58 -0.27 1.00
C VAL A 54 2.12 -0.44 0.59
N SER A 55 1.53 -1.57 0.98
CA SER A 55 0.11 -1.86 0.69
C SER A 55 -0.85 -0.95 1.47
N THR A 56 -1.84 -0.39 0.78
CA THR A 56 -2.96 0.36 1.35
C THR A 56 -4.25 -0.01 0.61
N THR A 57 -5.42 0.32 1.15
CA THR A 57 -6.71 0.09 0.49
C THR A 57 -7.53 1.37 0.41
N TRP A 58 -8.29 1.55 -0.67
CA TRP A 58 -9.28 2.62 -0.74
C TRP A 58 -10.48 2.41 0.19
N SER A 59 -10.65 1.21 0.75
CA SER A 59 -11.85 0.81 1.49
C SER A 59 -11.56 0.66 2.98
N TYR A 60 -12.14 1.54 3.80
CA TYR A 60 -12.05 1.41 5.25
C TYR A 60 -12.54 0.05 5.76
N ALA A 61 -13.62 -0.47 5.18
CA ALA A 61 -14.16 -1.79 5.54
C ALA A 61 -13.18 -2.94 5.25
N VAL A 62 -12.35 -2.83 4.20
CA VAL A 62 -11.29 -3.81 3.91
C VAL A 62 -10.21 -3.73 4.99
N ALA A 63 -9.76 -2.52 5.33
CA ALA A 63 -8.80 -2.30 6.41
C ALA A 63 -9.30 -2.82 7.77
N GLN A 64 -10.57 -2.59 8.09
CA GLN A 64 -11.22 -3.15 9.29
C GLN A 64 -11.21 -4.68 9.28
N GLY A 65 -11.54 -5.31 8.15
CA GLY A 65 -11.48 -6.77 8.00
C GLY A 65 -10.09 -7.34 8.29
N TRP A 66 -9.03 -6.63 7.89
CA TRP A 66 -7.65 -7.01 8.15
C TRP A 66 -7.25 -6.96 9.63
N VAL A 67 -7.88 -6.11 10.46
CA VAL A 67 -7.63 -6.07 11.91
C VAL A 67 -7.91 -7.44 12.55
N GLY A 68 -9.04 -8.05 12.22
CA GLY A 68 -9.39 -9.39 12.71
C GLY A 68 -8.56 -10.48 12.04
N LYS A 69 -8.49 -10.45 10.70
CA LYS A 69 -7.88 -11.51 9.88
C LYS A 69 -6.38 -11.69 10.14
N PHE A 70 -5.64 -10.59 10.30
CA PHE A 70 -4.17 -10.61 10.34
C PHE A 70 -3.58 -10.11 11.66
N HIS A 71 -4.37 -9.43 12.50
CA HIS A 71 -3.84 -8.77 13.70
C HIS A 71 -4.58 -9.14 14.99
N GLN A 72 -5.42 -10.18 14.97
CA GLN A 72 -6.08 -10.72 16.17
C GLN A 72 -6.83 -9.64 16.95
N GLY A 73 -7.46 -8.70 16.23
CA GLY A 73 -8.21 -7.60 16.85
C GLY A 73 -7.37 -6.43 17.37
N ASN A 74 -6.04 -6.45 17.21
CA ASN A 74 -5.12 -5.51 17.83
C ASN A 74 -4.21 -4.85 16.79
N ALA A 75 -4.58 -3.66 16.32
CA ALA A 75 -3.86 -2.91 15.29
C ALA A 75 -4.23 -1.43 15.32
N PHE A 76 -3.67 -0.66 14.39
CA PHE A 76 -4.12 0.67 14.04
C PHE A 76 -4.61 0.66 12.59
N ILE A 77 -5.64 1.44 12.28
CA ILE A 77 -6.03 1.76 10.91
C ILE A 77 -5.68 3.22 10.67
N TYR A 78 -4.68 3.46 9.83
CA TYR A 78 -4.20 4.78 9.47
C TYR A 78 -4.94 5.31 8.26
N LYS A 79 -5.35 6.58 8.34
CA LYS A 79 -5.90 7.34 7.23
C LYS A 79 -4.79 8.14 6.56
N ILE A 80 -4.52 7.86 5.30
CA ILE A 80 -3.36 8.37 4.58
C ILE A 80 -3.88 9.19 3.41
N ALA A 81 -3.43 10.44 3.29
CA ALA A 81 -3.78 11.28 2.15
C ALA A 81 -3.15 10.72 0.86
N THR A 82 -3.84 10.84 -0.26
CA THR A 82 -3.33 10.38 -1.55
C THR A 82 -2.30 11.35 -2.13
N ASP A 83 -1.32 10.83 -2.84
CA ASP A 83 -0.34 11.55 -3.66
C ASP A 83 0.07 10.69 -4.88
N GLU A 84 0.94 11.23 -5.73
CA GLU A 84 1.33 10.57 -6.99
C GLU A 84 2.11 9.25 -6.78
N SER A 85 2.67 9.01 -5.60
CA SER A 85 3.39 7.76 -5.26
C SER A 85 2.44 6.56 -5.06
N LEU A 86 1.14 6.79 -4.83
CA LEU A 86 0.13 5.74 -4.64
C LEU A 86 -0.40 5.22 -5.98
N ILE A 87 -0.03 4.00 -6.34
CA ILE A 87 -0.36 3.35 -7.60
C ILE A 87 -1.61 2.48 -7.46
N ASP A 88 -2.57 2.67 -8.36
CA ASP A 88 -3.80 1.86 -8.40
C ASP A 88 -3.48 0.47 -8.95
N VAL A 89 -3.52 -0.54 -8.08
CA VAL A 89 -3.17 -1.93 -8.41
C VAL A 89 -4.16 -2.51 -9.41
N GLN A 90 -5.46 -2.28 -9.19
CA GLN A 90 -6.50 -2.80 -10.05
C GLN A 90 -6.43 -2.17 -11.45
N ALA A 91 -6.21 -0.86 -11.53
CA ALA A 91 -6.10 -0.19 -12.82
C ALA A 91 -4.83 -0.60 -13.57
N THR A 92 -3.75 -0.93 -12.86
CA THR A 92 -2.45 -1.36 -13.40
C THR A 92 -2.44 -2.82 -13.87
N LEU A 93 -2.87 -3.75 -13.02
CA LEU A 93 -2.85 -5.20 -13.31
C LEU A 93 -4.12 -5.69 -14.03
N LYS A 94 -5.21 -4.91 -13.98
CA LYS A 94 -6.50 -5.20 -14.63
C LYS A 94 -6.97 -6.63 -14.34
N VAL A 95 -7.22 -7.43 -15.37
CA VAL A 95 -7.71 -8.81 -15.27
C VAL A 95 -6.71 -9.74 -14.57
N TYR A 96 -5.45 -9.34 -14.46
CA TYR A 96 -4.41 -10.09 -13.78
C TYR A 96 -4.19 -9.62 -12.33
N ASN A 97 -5.01 -8.73 -11.79
CA ASN A 97 -4.95 -8.45 -10.35
C ASN A 97 -5.36 -9.71 -9.57
N PRO A 98 -4.50 -10.30 -8.71
CA PRO A 98 -4.87 -11.47 -7.95
C PRO A 98 -5.93 -11.19 -6.87
N TYR A 99 -6.04 -9.95 -6.39
CA TYR A 99 -6.91 -9.56 -5.27
C TYR A 99 -7.69 -8.26 -5.57
N PRO A 100 -8.57 -8.25 -6.60
CA PRO A 100 -9.37 -7.08 -6.96
C PRO A 100 -10.24 -6.54 -5.81
N GLU A 101 -10.69 -7.42 -4.92
CA GLU A 101 -11.54 -7.10 -3.77
C GLU A 101 -10.85 -6.26 -2.70
N GLU A 102 -9.51 -6.31 -2.64
CA GLU A 102 -8.73 -5.54 -1.66
C GLU A 102 -8.68 -4.05 -2.00
N LYS A 103 -9.02 -3.67 -3.25
CA LYS A 103 -9.04 -2.27 -3.73
C LYS A 103 -7.74 -1.55 -3.39
N GLU A 104 -6.64 -2.24 -3.67
CA GLU A 104 -5.31 -1.86 -3.23
C GLU A 104 -4.77 -0.63 -3.98
N PHE A 105 -4.16 0.27 -3.22
CA PHE A 105 -3.24 1.28 -3.72
C PHE A 105 -1.87 1.01 -3.09
N ALA A 106 -0.86 0.81 -3.94
CA ALA A 106 0.50 0.49 -3.51
C ALA A 106 1.34 1.78 -3.49
N GLY A 107 1.80 2.20 -2.32
CA GLY A 107 2.74 3.32 -2.19
C GLY A 107 4.13 2.86 -2.55
N ILE A 108 4.75 3.45 -3.57
CA ILE A 108 6.12 3.11 -3.95
C ILE A 108 7.13 3.68 -2.94
N GLN A 109 8.13 2.89 -2.54
CA GLN A 109 9.22 3.25 -1.62
C GLN A 109 8.83 3.56 -0.17
N GLU A 110 8.05 4.60 0.06
CA GLU A 110 7.61 4.99 1.39
C GLU A 110 6.28 5.75 1.34
N ILE A 111 5.61 5.82 2.49
CA ILE A 111 4.50 6.74 2.74
C ILE A 111 4.94 7.61 3.89
N HIS A 112 5.05 8.91 3.67
CA HIS A 112 5.63 9.82 4.65
C HIS A 112 4.71 9.99 5.87
N TRP A 113 5.30 10.32 7.03
CA TRP A 113 4.53 10.54 8.25
C TRP A 113 3.56 11.73 8.15
N ASP A 114 3.99 12.82 7.52
CA ASP A 114 3.19 14.03 7.26
C ASP A 114 2.04 13.81 6.25
N GLN A 115 2.07 12.71 5.50
CA GLN A 115 0.96 12.25 4.65
C GLN A 115 -0.16 11.55 5.45
N VAL A 116 0.11 11.11 6.69
CA VAL A 116 -0.85 10.43 7.56
C VAL A 116 -1.75 11.46 8.25
N GLN A 117 -3.05 11.47 7.97
CA GLN A 117 -4.01 12.39 8.60
C GLN A 117 -4.34 12.00 10.06
N GLY A 118 -4.26 10.72 10.39
CA GLY A 118 -4.63 10.21 11.70
C GLY A 118 -4.96 8.73 11.66
N TRP A 119 -5.52 8.20 12.74
CA TRP A 119 -5.76 6.77 12.89
C TRP A 119 -6.89 6.43 13.86
N HIS A 120 -7.44 5.23 13.69
CA HIS A 120 -8.18 4.52 14.74
C HIS A 120 -7.29 3.45 15.36
N LYS A 121 -7.24 3.40 16.69
CA LYS A 121 -6.65 2.25 17.40
C LYS A 121 -7.72 1.17 17.59
N TRP A 122 -7.34 -0.08 17.41
CA TRP A 122 -8.18 -1.24 17.66
C TRP A 122 -7.58 -2.09 18.77
N VAL A 123 -8.40 -2.46 19.75
CA VAL A 123 -8.01 -3.32 20.87
C VAL A 123 -9.04 -4.41 21.02
N ASN A 124 -8.61 -5.67 20.94
CA ASN A 124 -9.49 -6.86 21.02
C ASN A 124 -10.74 -6.77 20.12
N GLY A 125 -10.57 -6.23 18.91
CA GLY A 125 -11.65 -6.10 17.92
C GLY A 125 -12.58 -4.91 18.15
N VAL A 126 -12.27 -4.03 19.10
CA VAL A 126 -13.03 -2.80 19.36
C VAL A 126 -12.26 -1.59 18.82
N GLU A 127 -12.93 -0.82 17.97
CA GLU A 127 -12.45 0.46 17.45
C GLU A 127 -12.52 1.55 18.52
N LEU A 128 -11.42 2.28 18.72
CA LEU A 128 -11.35 3.46 19.56
C LEU A 128 -11.56 4.74 18.75
N ALA A 129 -11.72 5.86 19.45
CA ALA A 129 -11.90 7.18 18.85
C ALA A 129 -10.77 7.51 17.86
N TYR A 130 -11.13 8.23 16.79
CA TYR A 130 -10.15 8.72 15.82
C TYR A 130 -9.22 9.75 16.46
N GLU A 131 -7.92 9.58 16.24
CA GLU A 131 -6.90 10.52 16.67
C GLU A 131 -6.29 11.20 15.45
N TYR A 132 -6.24 12.54 15.45
CA TYR A 132 -5.63 13.32 14.39
C TYR A 132 -4.11 13.38 14.56
N ASN A 133 -3.39 13.24 13.45
CA ASN A 133 -1.96 13.51 13.41
C ASN A 133 -1.72 15.02 13.39
N LEU A 134 -1.03 15.56 14.39
CA LEU A 134 -0.68 16.99 14.44
C LEU A 134 0.39 17.38 13.42
N ASP A 135 1.13 16.41 12.89
CA ASP A 135 2.16 16.63 11.88
C ASP A 135 1.62 16.47 10.44
N PHE A 136 0.31 16.25 10.25
CA PHE A 136 -0.26 16.12 8.92
C PHE A 136 -0.13 17.41 8.12
N ASP A 137 0.57 17.37 6.98
CA ASP A 137 0.69 18.53 6.10
C ASP A 137 -0.54 18.62 5.18
N GLN A 138 -1.53 19.37 5.65
CA GLN A 138 -2.76 19.65 4.91
C GLN A 138 -2.53 20.53 3.68
N ALA A 139 -1.47 21.35 3.66
CA ALA A 139 -1.18 22.22 2.52
C ALA A 139 -0.54 21.44 1.38
N GLU A 140 0.35 20.50 1.71
CA GLU A 140 0.97 19.59 0.75
C GLU A 140 0.01 18.49 0.31
N PHE A 141 -0.55 17.69 1.23
CA PHE A 141 -1.31 16.49 0.84
C PHE A 141 -2.82 16.72 0.73
N GLY A 142 -3.28 17.94 0.94
CA GLY A 142 -4.68 18.33 0.94
C GLY A 142 -5.37 18.22 -0.41
N GLY A 143 -5.80 17.01 -0.79
CA GLY A 143 -6.60 16.79 -1.99
C GLY A 143 -5.81 16.38 -3.23
N HIS A 144 -4.51 16.09 -3.09
CA HIS A 144 -3.69 15.57 -4.18
C HIS A 144 -4.29 14.30 -4.82
N PRO A 145 -4.14 14.13 -6.15
CA PRO A 145 -4.54 12.92 -6.83
C PRO A 145 -3.60 11.77 -6.48
N HIS A 146 -4.04 10.53 -6.72
CA HIS A 146 -3.16 9.36 -6.68
C HIS A 146 -2.45 9.17 -8.04
N GLY A 147 -1.36 8.40 -8.06
CA GLY A 147 -0.57 8.11 -9.27
C GLY A 147 -1.31 7.31 -10.35
N GLY A 148 -2.44 6.68 -10.02
CA GLY A 148 -3.30 5.99 -10.98
C GLY A 148 -2.66 4.72 -11.52
N SER A 149 -2.98 4.35 -12.77
CA SER A 149 -2.43 3.14 -13.38
C SER A 149 -1.01 3.35 -13.89
N GLN A 150 -0.08 2.47 -13.52
CA GLN A 150 1.31 2.49 -13.97
C GLN A 150 1.70 1.17 -14.63
N PHE A 151 1.31 0.97 -15.89
CA PHE A 151 1.58 -0.28 -16.63
C PHE A 151 3.06 -0.73 -16.69
N PRO A 152 4.06 0.17 -16.74
CA PRO A 152 5.47 -0.23 -16.61
C PRO A 152 5.80 -0.93 -15.29
N LEU A 153 5.11 -0.57 -14.20
CA LEU A 153 5.31 -1.16 -12.87
C LEU A 153 4.55 -2.48 -12.67
N ALA A 154 3.75 -2.92 -13.65
CA ALA A 154 3.01 -4.18 -13.54
C ALA A 154 3.96 -5.36 -13.23
N GLY A 155 5.16 -5.35 -13.81
CA GLY A 155 6.25 -6.24 -13.41
C GLY A 155 5.96 -7.73 -13.58
N PHE A 156 5.08 -8.10 -14.50
CA PHE A 156 4.76 -9.51 -14.77
C PHE A 156 6.02 -10.31 -15.17
N PRO A 157 6.05 -11.64 -14.91
CA PRO A 157 7.12 -12.51 -15.40
C PRO A 157 7.33 -12.36 -16.91
N ARG A 158 8.57 -12.57 -17.39
CA ARG A 158 8.94 -12.34 -18.80
C ARG A 158 8.01 -13.01 -19.81
N ASN A 159 7.58 -14.24 -19.54
CA ASN A 159 6.74 -15.03 -20.43
C ASN A 159 5.23 -14.88 -20.15
N HIS A 160 4.83 -13.87 -19.37
CA HIS A 160 3.43 -13.68 -18.99
C HIS A 160 2.61 -13.13 -20.18
N PRO A 161 1.39 -13.64 -20.44
CA PRO A 161 0.59 -13.27 -21.62
C PRO A 161 0.20 -11.78 -21.65
N ALA A 162 0.16 -11.11 -20.50
CA ALA A 162 -0.11 -9.68 -20.43
C ALA A 162 0.82 -8.85 -21.33
N TRP A 163 2.10 -9.23 -21.47
CA TRP A 163 3.05 -8.50 -22.31
C TRP A 163 2.72 -8.51 -23.80
N SER A 164 1.82 -9.38 -24.25
CA SER A 164 1.30 -9.41 -25.63
C SER A 164 -0.07 -8.71 -25.77
N GLN A 165 -0.60 -8.10 -24.71
CA GLN A 165 -1.93 -7.52 -24.67
C GLN A 165 -1.87 -6.01 -24.34
N LEU A 166 -2.75 -5.22 -24.95
CA LEU A 166 -2.91 -3.82 -24.54
C LEU A 166 -3.49 -3.76 -23.11
N PRO A 167 -3.04 -2.80 -22.27
CA PRO A 167 -2.08 -1.74 -22.59
C PRO A 167 -0.61 -2.12 -22.38
N TRP A 168 -0.31 -3.24 -21.72
CA TRP A 168 1.06 -3.60 -21.31
C TRP A 168 2.02 -3.86 -22.47
N SER A 169 1.52 -4.32 -23.63
CA SER A 169 2.36 -4.55 -24.81
C SER A 169 3.08 -3.29 -25.32
N ARG A 170 2.64 -2.10 -24.93
CA ARG A 170 3.34 -0.84 -25.21
C ARG A 170 4.60 -0.63 -24.36
N TYR A 171 4.72 -1.37 -23.27
CA TYR A 171 5.77 -1.26 -22.26
C TYR A 171 6.57 -2.56 -22.09
N ALA A 172 6.21 -3.60 -22.84
CA ALA A 172 6.99 -4.82 -22.90
C ALA A 172 8.37 -4.47 -23.47
N MET A 173 9.40 -4.49 -22.62
CA MET A 173 10.78 -4.35 -23.08
C MET A 173 11.14 -5.60 -23.90
N CYS A 174 11.67 -5.40 -25.10
CA CYS A 174 12.17 -6.47 -25.98
C CYS A 174 13.22 -7.35 -25.28
#